data_AF-A0A1F5G7S9-F1
#
_entry.id   AF-A0A1F5G7S9-F1
#
_cell.length_a   1.000
_cell.length_b   1.000
_cell.length_c   1.000
_cell.angle_alpha   90.00
_cell.angle_beta   90.00
_cell.angle_gamma   90.00
#
_symmetry.space_group_name_H-M   'P 1'
#
loop_
_entity.id
_entity.type
_entity.pdbx_description
1 polymer ?
#
loop_
_entity_poly.entity_id
_entity_poly.type
_entity_poly.pdbx_seq_one_letter_code
_entity_poly.pdbx_strand_id
1 'polypeptide(L)'
;MTAPKLKFKFRIKFKKVIDRFLTVVFYGSIGFAASLFLFLVLYWVLRLDSSITALIDETSPEPFYFLTYVGLTIATIILFGVNASLFIYRVRRYGLPKFRNQTGTGLGSFAAVAASACPVCGSTLLSVAGIAGGLAAFPFQGLELKAVSFGLMTLPVFLTARDIKRKGCAGEVCPVPRNASFSRRDRMWLANIILAIVLISTVLWNSLKYEPVIVNAFYPPAQLGTSKYSALQAQIEDKLFPDGGVKTQIAVGDTVVRMVNLGIIDLPKMREQYEARGGIPQEIMDLLTRPSTEPLVITAQNQQWLVTILWPLGLANRLDINRDSPIAGKKLFNFASTGGWTLGREKNGGAYFNKYDLVPLSEEQEQRVRAIAESTFRPCCGNSTFFQDCNHGSAAMGIIALGVSQGLTDEDIFRNVLYFNSFWFSQSYLETALYFKEIKGQDWESVDPKMILSSDYSSGGGWAKNVHAEVAKIPELAPMKHGGSGCGV
;
A
#
# COMPACT_ATOMS: atom_id res chain seq x y z
N MET A 1 31.50 13.34 -63.52
CA MET A 1 31.04 12.22 -62.65
C MET A 1 29.72 11.70 -63.20
N THR A 2 29.64 10.42 -63.61
CA THR A 2 28.46 9.86 -64.28
C THR A 2 27.27 9.70 -63.31
N ALA A 3 26.04 9.95 -63.80
CA ALA A 3 24.77 9.86 -63.07
C ALA A 3 24.53 8.59 -62.20
N PRO A 4 25.08 7.40 -62.52
CA PRO A 4 24.94 6.21 -61.65
C PRO A 4 25.69 6.34 -60.31
N LYS A 5 26.86 7.01 -60.29
CA LYS A 5 27.66 7.20 -59.06
C LYS A 5 26.99 8.17 -58.08
N LEU A 6 26.19 9.12 -58.59
CA LEU A 6 25.41 10.05 -57.77
C LEU A 6 24.22 9.35 -57.10
N LYS A 7 23.44 8.55 -57.85
CA LYS A 7 22.34 7.72 -57.31
C LYS A 7 22.83 6.72 -56.26
N PHE A 8 24.00 6.10 -56.49
CA PHE A 8 24.61 5.17 -55.54
C PHE A 8 25.07 5.84 -54.23
N LYS A 9 25.76 6.99 -54.32
CA LYS A 9 26.15 7.79 -53.14
C LYS A 9 24.92 8.27 -52.34
N PHE A 10 23.86 8.70 -53.03
CA PHE A 10 22.62 9.15 -52.40
C PHE A 10 21.91 8.01 -51.65
N ARG A 11 21.81 6.82 -52.28
CA ARG A 11 21.20 5.61 -51.68
C ARG A 11 21.97 5.12 -50.44
N ILE A 12 23.30 5.24 -50.42
CA ILE A 12 24.13 4.91 -49.25
C ILE A 12 23.94 5.93 -48.13
N LYS A 13 23.89 7.24 -48.46
CA LYS A 13 23.70 8.31 -47.47
C LYS A 13 22.31 8.18 -46.81
N PHE A 14 21.28 7.90 -47.61
CA PHE A 14 19.91 7.69 -47.15
C PHE A 14 19.79 6.44 -46.24
N LYS A 15 20.41 5.32 -46.63
CA LYS A 15 20.43 4.10 -45.80
C LYS A 15 21.10 4.32 -44.45
N LYS A 16 22.23 5.03 -44.41
CA LYS A 16 22.91 5.39 -43.14
C LYS A 16 22.06 6.26 -42.22
N VAL A 17 21.26 7.18 -42.78
CA VAL A 17 20.34 8.02 -42.00
C VAL A 17 19.22 7.17 -41.41
N ILE A 18 18.62 6.27 -42.20
CA ILE A 18 17.58 5.34 -41.72
C ILE A 18 18.11 4.41 -40.63
N ASP A 19 19.28 3.80 -40.83
CA ASP A 19 19.87 2.89 -39.85
C ASP A 19 20.17 3.61 -38.53
N ARG A 20 20.60 4.88 -38.58
CA ARG A 20 20.81 5.71 -37.39
C ARG A 20 19.49 6.03 -36.68
N PHE A 21 18.45 6.39 -37.43
CA PHE A 21 17.13 6.66 -36.88
C PHE A 21 16.54 5.41 -36.21
N LEU A 22 16.55 4.26 -36.88
CA LEU A 22 16.05 2.99 -36.33
C LEU A 22 16.83 2.55 -35.09
N THR A 23 18.14 2.82 -35.03
CA THR A 23 18.96 2.55 -33.86
C THR A 23 18.50 3.40 -32.67
N VAL A 24 18.25 4.70 -32.88
CA VAL A 24 17.74 5.60 -31.83
C VAL A 24 16.36 5.16 -31.36
N VAL A 25 15.44 4.84 -32.28
CA VAL A 25 14.09 4.34 -31.95
C VAL A 25 14.16 3.06 -31.15
N PHE A 26 15.02 2.11 -31.53
CA PHE A 26 15.16 0.84 -30.84
C PHE A 26 15.59 1.01 -29.38
N TYR A 27 16.71 1.69 -29.12
CA TYR A 27 17.15 1.92 -27.74
C TYR A 27 16.19 2.85 -26.98
N GLY A 28 15.61 3.85 -27.65
CA GLY A 28 14.58 4.71 -27.05
C GLY A 28 13.36 3.92 -26.56
N SER A 29 12.90 2.94 -27.34
CA SER A 29 11.76 2.09 -26.96
C SER A 29 12.06 1.19 -25.76
N ILE A 30 13.31 0.70 -25.63
CA ILE A 30 13.75 -0.08 -24.45
C ILE A 30 13.64 0.79 -23.19
N GLY A 31 14.21 2.00 -23.24
CA GLY A 31 14.18 2.92 -22.10
C GLY A 31 12.77 3.32 -21.72
N PHE A 32 11.93 3.63 -22.71
CA PHE A 32 10.53 3.98 -22.46
C PHE A 32 9.74 2.83 -21.84
N ALA A 33 9.90 1.60 -22.35
CA ALA A 33 9.26 0.41 -21.77
C ALA A 33 9.71 0.17 -20.33
N ALA A 34 11.00 0.32 -20.04
CA ALA A 34 11.55 0.18 -18.69
C ALA A 34 11.02 1.26 -17.73
N SER A 35 10.94 2.52 -18.18
CA SER A 35 10.34 3.61 -17.40
C SER A 35 8.86 3.37 -17.10
N LEU A 36 8.07 2.96 -18.10
CA LEU A 36 6.65 2.60 -17.91
C LEU A 36 6.48 1.44 -16.93
N PHE A 37 7.33 0.41 -17.04
CA PHE A 37 7.31 -0.72 -16.13
C PHE A 37 7.60 -0.30 -14.69
N LEU A 38 8.65 0.51 -14.47
CA LEU A 38 8.95 1.01 -13.13
C LEU A 38 7.81 1.87 -12.58
N PHE A 39 7.22 2.73 -13.40
CA PHE A 39 6.06 3.53 -13.00
C PHE A 39 4.87 2.63 -12.58
N LEU A 40 4.58 1.57 -13.34
CA LEU A 40 3.54 0.59 -12.98
C LEU A 40 3.84 -0.07 -11.62
N VAL A 41 5.07 -0.49 -11.37
CA VAL A 41 5.47 -1.09 -10.08
C VAL A 41 5.31 -0.08 -8.94
N LEU A 42 5.78 1.16 -9.11
CA LEU A 42 5.63 2.21 -8.11
C LEU A 42 4.17 2.53 -7.80
N TYR A 43 3.34 2.61 -8.85
CA TYR A 43 1.91 2.83 -8.71
C TYR A 43 1.21 1.67 -8.01
N TRP A 44 1.54 0.43 -8.36
CA TRP A 44 0.98 -0.75 -7.71
C TRP A 44 1.35 -0.82 -6.22
N VAL A 45 2.60 -0.50 -5.88
CA VAL A 45 3.06 -0.40 -4.49
C VAL A 45 2.31 0.70 -3.74
N LEU A 46 2.13 1.88 -4.35
CA LEU A 46 1.34 2.97 -3.75
C LEU A 46 -0.09 2.52 -3.42
N ARG A 47 -0.70 1.72 -4.30
CA ARG A 47 -2.06 1.19 -4.14
C ARG A 47 -2.22 0.12 -3.07
N LEU A 48 -1.13 -0.38 -2.47
CA LEU A 48 -1.23 -1.31 -1.34
C LEU A 48 -1.79 -0.63 -0.09
N ASP A 49 -1.40 0.62 0.16
CA ASP A 49 -1.74 1.35 1.38
C ASP A 49 -2.37 2.73 1.13
N SER A 50 -2.35 3.25 -0.12
CA SER A 50 -2.75 4.64 -0.43
C SER A 50 -3.23 4.83 -1.88
N SER A 51 -3.44 6.08 -2.31
CA SER A 51 -3.80 6.47 -3.69
C SER A 51 -3.05 7.72 -4.12
N ILE A 52 -3.01 8.04 -5.42
CA ILE A 52 -2.32 9.24 -5.91
C ILE A 52 -2.92 10.51 -5.31
N THR A 53 -4.25 10.56 -5.19
CA THR A 53 -4.93 11.71 -4.58
C THR A 53 -4.58 11.84 -3.11
N ALA A 54 -4.61 10.76 -2.32
CA ALA A 54 -4.28 10.81 -0.91
C ALA A 54 -2.85 11.30 -0.68
N LEU A 55 -1.90 10.81 -1.50
CA LEU A 55 -0.53 11.31 -1.51
C LEU A 55 -0.48 12.82 -1.83
N ILE A 56 -1.26 13.31 -2.80
CA ILE A 56 -1.32 14.74 -3.12
C ILE A 56 -1.92 15.53 -1.95
N ASP A 57 -3.06 15.12 -1.43
CA ASP A 57 -3.81 15.85 -0.41
C ASP A 57 -3.02 15.96 0.89
N GLU A 58 -2.41 14.85 1.33
CA GLU A 58 -1.60 14.78 2.56
C GLU A 58 -0.29 15.58 2.44
N THR A 59 0.28 15.66 1.23
CA THR A 59 1.57 16.32 1.00
C THR A 59 1.43 17.77 0.52
N SER A 60 0.26 18.15 0.03
CA SER A 60 -0.04 19.50 -0.51
C SER A 60 0.18 20.67 0.46
N PRO A 61 0.03 20.52 1.80
CA PRO A 61 0.35 21.60 2.74
C PRO A 61 1.84 21.97 2.78
N GLU A 62 2.73 21.07 2.35
CA GLU A 62 4.18 21.24 2.36
C GLU A 62 4.75 21.30 0.92
N PRO A 63 4.64 22.45 0.23
CA PRO A 63 4.89 22.54 -1.22
C PRO A 63 6.31 22.16 -1.63
N PHE A 64 7.32 22.48 -0.81
CA PHE A 64 8.71 22.12 -1.09
C PHE A 64 8.94 20.60 -0.99
N TYR A 65 8.32 19.95 -0.02
CA TYR A 65 8.40 18.51 0.13
C TYR A 65 7.69 17.81 -1.04
N PHE A 66 6.46 18.24 -1.37
CA PHE A 66 5.70 17.68 -2.48
C PHE A 66 6.45 17.78 -3.82
N LEU A 67 6.96 18.97 -4.16
CA LEU A 67 7.71 19.18 -5.40
C LEU A 67 8.98 18.32 -5.46
N THR A 68 9.69 18.21 -4.34
CA THR A 68 10.91 17.40 -4.27
C THR A 68 10.60 15.92 -4.39
N TYR A 69 9.53 15.45 -3.73
CA TYR A 69 9.06 14.07 -3.79
C TYR A 69 8.68 13.67 -5.22
N VAL A 70 7.83 14.47 -5.87
CA VAL A 70 7.37 14.23 -7.24
C VAL A 70 8.54 14.34 -8.21
N GLY A 71 9.37 15.37 -8.08
CA GLY A 71 10.55 15.59 -8.91
C GLY A 71 11.53 14.43 -8.87
N LEU A 72 11.90 13.95 -7.66
CA LEU A 72 12.79 12.80 -7.50
C LEU A 72 12.16 11.51 -8.06
N THR A 73 10.85 11.34 -7.92
CA THR A 73 10.14 10.15 -8.43
C THR A 73 10.16 10.12 -9.96
N ILE A 74 9.81 11.24 -10.62
CA ILE A 74 9.88 11.36 -12.08
C ILE A 74 11.32 11.17 -12.58
N ALA A 75 12.29 11.80 -11.92
CA ALA A 75 13.69 11.71 -12.30
C ALA A 75 14.22 10.27 -12.18
N THR A 76 13.82 9.54 -11.13
CA THR A 76 14.15 8.12 -10.92
C THR A 76 13.57 7.25 -12.04
N ILE A 77 12.30 7.46 -12.43
CA ILE A 77 11.65 6.72 -13.51
C ILE A 77 12.39 6.92 -14.85
N ILE A 78 12.79 8.16 -15.14
CA ILE A 78 13.55 8.48 -16.35
C ILE A 78 14.95 7.84 -16.29
N LEU A 79 15.65 7.98 -15.17
CA LEU A 79 17.00 7.42 -15.00
C LEU A 79 17.01 5.89 -15.12
N PHE A 80 15.99 5.20 -14.63
CA PHE A 80 15.86 3.75 -14.81
C PHE A 80 15.77 3.38 -16.29
N GLY A 81 14.96 4.09 -17.06
CA GLY A 81 14.87 3.91 -18.52
C GLY A 81 16.19 4.18 -19.23
N VAL A 82 16.90 5.25 -18.86
CA VAL A 82 18.23 5.58 -19.41
C VAL A 82 19.25 4.47 -19.09
N ASN A 83 19.26 3.98 -17.85
CA ASN A 83 20.13 2.88 -17.43
C ASN A 83 19.87 1.60 -18.22
N ALA A 84 18.60 1.22 -18.40
CA ALA A 84 18.23 0.05 -19.21
C ALA A 84 18.72 0.19 -20.67
N SER A 85 18.50 1.36 -21.29
CA SER A 85 18.95 1.63 -22.66
C SER A 85 20.47 1.57 -22.81
N LEU A 86 21.21 2.23 -21.90
CA LEU A 86 22.67 2.27 -21.93
C LEU A 86 23.27 0.89 -21.66
N PHE A 87 22.68 0.12 -20.75
CA PHE A 87 23.11 -1.23 -20.45
C PHE A 87 22.99 -2.14 -21.67
N ILE A 88 21.82 -2.17 -22.33
CA ILE A 88 21.61 -2.99 -23.52
C ILE A 88 22.53 -2.54 -24.67
N TYR A 89 22.74 -1.23 -24.84
CA TYR A 89 23.69 -0.69 -25.82
C TYR A 89 25.13 -1.18 -25.54
N ARG A 90 25.57 -1.11 -24.28
CA ARG A 90 26.89 -1.55 -23.84
C ARG A 90 27.08 -3.05 -24.04
N VAL A 91 26.09 -3.87 -23.66
CA VAL A 91 26.12 -5.33 -23.86
C VAL A 91 26.19 -5.69 -25.33
N ARG A 92 25.46 -4.99 -26.20
CA ARG A 92 25.54 -5.22 -27.65
C ARG A 92 26.89 -4.83 -28.25
N ARG A 93 27.51 -3.78 -27.71
CA ARG A 93 28.79 -3.27 -28.21
C ARG A 93 30.01 -4.05 -27.71
N TYR A 94 30.02 -4.48 -26.45
CA TYR A 94 31.19 -5.09 -25.80
C TYR A 94 30.94 -6.49 -25.20
N GLY A 95 29.71 -6.98 -25.23
CA GLY A 95 29.31 -8.26 -24.63
C GLY A 95 28.94 -8.15 -23.15
N LEU A 96 28.48 -9.27 -22.57
CA LEU A 96 28.21 -9.37 -21.14
C LEU A 96 29.53 -9.28 -20.35
N PRO A 97 29.54 -8.61 -19.19
CA PRO A 97 30.71 -8.59 -18.32
C PRO A 97 31.05 -10.02 -17.85
N LYS A 98 32.32 -10.42 -17.97
CA LYS A 98 32.79 -11.72 -17.43
C LYS A 98 33.10 -11.56 -15.95
N PHE A 99 32.55 -12.42 -15.10
CA PHE A 99 32.66 -12.38 -13.62
C PHE A 99 34.04 -12.74 -13.06
N ARG A 100 35.01 -13.13 -13.89
CA ARG A 100 36.26 -13.74 -13.44
C ARG A 100 37.40 -12.73 -13.50
N ASN A 101 37.74 -12.18 -12.34
CA ASN A 101 38.99 -11.49 -11.99
C ASN A 101 39.29 -10.14 -12.67
N GLN A 102 38.32 -9.22 -12.76
CA GLN A 102 38.64 -7.81 -13.02
C GLN A 102 37.96 -6.89 -12.00
N THR A 103 38.77 -6.42 -11.06
CA THR A 103 38.48 -5.35 -10.09
C THR A 103 38.38 -3.95 -10.74
N GLY A 104 38.49 -3.85 -12.07
CA GLY A 104 38.33 -2.60 -12.80
C GLY A 104 37.17 -2.66 -13.79
N THR A 105 36.19 -1.77 -13.64
CA THR A 105 35.17 -1.37 -14.63
C THR A 105 34.04 -2.34 -15.00
N GLY A 106 34.21 -3.67 -14.93
CA GLY A 106 33.13 -4.62 -15.27
C GLY A 106 32.13 -4.89 -14.15
N LEU A 107 32.62 -4.99 -12.91
CA LEU A 107 31.81 -5.23 -11.70
C LEU A 107 30.87 -4.05 -11.41
N GLY A 108 31.35 -2.84 -11.65
CA GLY A 108 30.62 -1.60 -11.40
C GLY A 108 29.36 -1.45 -12.25
N SER A 109 29.29 -2.03 -13.46
CA SER A 109 28.12 -1.90 -14.34
C SER A 109 27.01 -2.91 -14.05
N PHE A 110 27.32 -4.10 -13.51
CA PHE A 110 26.31 -5.09 -13.17
C PHE A 110 25.85 -4.95 -11.72
N ALA A 111 26.75 -4.64 -10.78
CA ALA A 111 26.40 -4.23 -9.42
C ALA A 111 25.58 -2.93 -9.44
N ALA A 112 25.86 -2.01 -10.38
CA ALA A 112 25.03 -0.85 -10.66
C ALA A 112 23.61 -1.19 -11.11
N VAL A 113 23.44 -2.19 -11.99
CA VAL A 113 22.12 -2.58 -12.50
C VAL A 113 21.34 -3.39 -11.45
N ALA A 114 22.03 -4.25 -10.69
CA ALA A 114 21.47 -4.96 -9.54
C ALA A 114 21.14 -4.01 -8.37
N ALA A 115 21.96 -2.99 -8.11
CA ALA A 115 21.66 -1.91 -7.15
C ALA A 115 20.59 -0.94 -7.69
N SER A 116 20.41 -0.85 -9.01
CA SER A 116 19.31 -0.11 -9.63
C SER A 116 17.97 -0.86 -9.63
N ALA A 117 17.94 -2.10 -9.12
CA ALA A 117 16.70 -2.80 -8.77
C ALA A 117 16.10 -2.17 -7.50
N CYS A 118 15.65 -0.92 -7.66
CA CYS A 118 14.70 -0.19 -6.83
C CYS A 118 15.02 -0.03 -5.34
N PRO A 119 15.63 1.09 -4.93
CA PRO A 119 15.63 1.49 -3.52
C PRO A 119 14.29 2.14 -3.10
N VAL A 120 13.36 2.35 -4.04
CA VAL A 120 11.95 2.66 -3.71
C VAL A 120 11.21 1.44 -3.15
N CYS A 121 11.65 0.22 -3.46
CA CYS A 121 11.24 -0.96 -2.71
C CYS A 121 11.79 -0.94 -1.29
N GLY A 122 12.71 -0.04 -0.93
CA GLY A 122 13.30 0.05 0.41
C GLY A 122 12.26 0.33 1.49
N SER A 123 11.29 1.22 1.27
CA SER A 123 10.21 1.46 2.24
C SER A 123 9.28 0.26 2.40
N THR A 124 8.93 -0.40 1.30
CA THR A 124 8.06 -1.58 1.30
C THR A 124 8.80 -2.84 1.76
N LEU A 125 10.10 -2.99 1.48
CA LEU A 125 10.96 -4.06 2.00
C LEU A 125 11.26 -3.85 3.47
N LEU A 126 11.42 -2.61 3.94
CA LEU A 126 11.52 -2.29 5.37
C LEU A 126 10.21 -2.64 6.07
N SER A 127 9.07 -2.29 5.48
CA SER A 127 7.73 -2.67 5.97
C SER A 127 7.52 -4.20 5.97
N VAL A 128 7.88 -4.89 4.88
CA VAL A 128 7.80 -6.36 4.73
C VAL A 128 8.83 -7.09 5.61
N ALA A 129 9.96 -6.47 5.95
CA ALA A 129 10.94 -6.98 6.91
C ALA A 129 10.56 -6.70 8.37
N GLY A 130 9.35 -6.18 8.64
CA GLY A 130 8.87 -5.93 10.00
C GLY A 130 9.45 -4.69 10.66
N ILE A 131 10.12 -3.81 9.90
CA ILE A 131 10.57 -2.49 10.36
C ILE A 131 9.44 -1.49 10.06
N ALA A 132 8.28 -1.74 10.65
CA ALA A 132 7.21 -0.75 10.70
C ALA A 132 7.74 0.42 11.55
N GLY A 133 7.95 1.58 10.92
CA GLY A 133 8.58 2.76 11.53
C GLY A 133 9.95 3.16 10.95
N GLY A 134 10.53 2.38 10.05
CA GLY A 134 11.85 2.69 9.45
C GLY A 134 11.89 4.03 8.72
N LEU A 135 10.76 4.49 8.17
CA LEU A 135 10.64 5.82 7.54
C LEU A 135 10.49 6.96 8.56
N ALA A 136 9.89 6.70 9.72
CA ALA A 136 9.72 7.68 10.78
C ALA A 136 11.05 8.00 11.51
N ALA A 137 12.04 7.10 11.41
CA ALA A 137 13.39 7.34 11.92
C ALA A 137 14.21 8.34 11.07
N PHE A 138 13.74 8.66 9.86
CA PHE A 138 14.42 9.61 8.99
C PHE A 138 13.83 11.02 9.16
N PRO A 139 14.68 12.07 9.31
CA PRO A 139 14.22 13.44 9.55
C PRO A 139 13.33 14.01 8.43
N PHE A 140 13.38 13.45 7.22
CA PHE A 140 12.56 13.84 6.07
C PHE A 140 11.65 12.70 5.59
N GLN A 141 11.25 11.78 6.49
CA GLN A 141 10.19 10.78 6.26
C GLN A 141 10.39 9.96 4.97
N GLY A 142 11.64 9.67 4.59
CA GLY A 142 11.99 8.87 3.42
C GLY A 142 12.41 9.64 2.17
N LEU A 143 12.41 10.97 2.19
CA LEU A 143 12.94 11.78 1.09
C LEU A 143 14.45 11.54 0.89
N GLU A 144 15.18 11.24 1.96
CA GLU A 144 16.59 10.88 1.95
C GLU A 144 16.82 9.57 1.19
N LEU A 145 15.94 8.59 1.38
CA LEU A 145 16.01 7.32 0.65
C LEU A 145 15.78 7.54 -0.85
N LYS A 146 14.88 8.46 -1.23
CA LYS A 146 14.70 8.85 -2.63
C LYS A 146 15.91 9.58 -3.20
N ALA A 147 16.53 10.48 -2.43
CA ALA A 147 17.75 11.17 -2.85
C ALA A 147 18.93 10.19 -3.02
N VAL A 148 19.11 9.27 -2.08
CA VAL A 148 20.10 8.17 -2.18
C VAL A 148 19.80 7.30 -3.40
N SER A 149 18.52 6.99 -3.65
CA SER A 149 18.11 6.21 -4.83
C SER A 149 18.51 6.88 -6.14
N PHE A 150 18.21 8.17 -6.25
CA PHE A 150 18.56 8.99 -7.40
C PHE A 150 20.08 9.02 -7.60
N GLY A 151 20.86 9.19 -6.53
CA GLY A 151 22.32 9.15 -6.56
C GLY A 151 22.87 7.80 -7.03
N LEU A 152 22.36 6.71 -6.46
CA LEU A 152 22.73 5.33 -6.82
C LEU A 152 22.35 4.97 -8.27
N MET A 153 21.31 5.59 -8.84
CA MET A 153 20.95 5.40 -10.25
C MET A 153 21.77 6.26 -11.21
N THR A 154 22.22 7.43 -10.77
CA THR A 154 23.02 8.36 -11.60
C THR A 154 24.44 7.85 -11.81
N LEU A 155 25.06 7.26 -10.77
CA LEU A 155 26.41 6.69 -10.84
C LEU A 155 26.57 5.62 -11.96
N PRO A 156 25.69 4.62 -12.09
CA PRO A 156 25.64 3.68 -13.21
C PRO A 156 25.66 4.33 -14.59
N VAL A 157 24.85 5.37 -14.81
CA VAL A 157 24.78 6.11 -16.07
C VAL A 157 26.14 6.72 -16.37
N PHE A 158 26.74 7.39 -15.39
CA PHE A 158 28.05 8.03 -15.53
C PHE A 158 29.16 7.00 -15.83
N LEU A 159 29.22 5.92 -15.07
CA LEU A 159 30.23 4.86 -15.25
C LEU A 159 30.09 4.18 -16.62
N THR A 160 28.86 3.85 -17.03
CA THR A 160 28.59 3.22 -18.32
C THR A 160 28.88 4.16 -19.48
N ALA A 161 28.53 5.44 -19.37
CA ALA A 161 28.86 6.44 -20.38
C ALA A 161 30.37 6.65 -20.52
N ARG A 162 31.11 6.63 -19.39
CA ARG A 162 32.57 6.69 -19.39
C ARG A 162 33.19 5.45 -20.03
N ASP A 163 32.68 4.27 -19.72
CA ASP A 163 33.12 2.99 -20.32
C ASP A 163 32.93 3.00 -21.85
N ILE A 164 31.75 3.43 -22.32
CA ILE A 164 31.44 3.52 -23.76
C ILE A 164 32.37 4.51 -24.48
N LYS A 165 32.75 5.62 -23.83
CA LYS A 165 33.61 6.67 -24.40
C LYS A 165 35.11 6.35 -24.30
N ARG A 166 35.51 5.36 -23.50
CA ARG A 166 36.93 5.04 -23.28
C ARG A 166 37.55 4.53 -24.59
N LYS A 167 38.58 5.24 -25.08
CA LYS A 167 39.24 4.95 -26.36
C LYS A 167 40.49 4.08 -26.24
N GLY A 168 40.92 3.71 -25.03
CA GLY A 168 42.11 2.89 -24.81
C GLY A 168 42.08 2.11 -23.49
N CYS A 169 42.64 0.91 -23.51
CA CYS A 169 42.85 0.04 -22.36
C CYS A 169 44.32 0.13 -21.95
N ALA A 170 44.57 0.39 -20.66
CA ALA A 170 45.91 0.50 -20.12
C ALA A 170 46.55 -0.89 -19.97
N GLY A 171 47.05 -1.45 -21.07
CA GLY A 171 47.86 -2.68 -21.06
C GLY A 171 47.08 -4.01 -21.16
N GLU A 172 45.75 -3.99 -21.18
CA GLU A 172 44.93 -5.20 -21.41
C GLU A 172 44.31 -5.24 -22.82
N VAL A 173 44.06 -6.45 -23.35
CA VAL A 173 43.40 -6.68 -24.63
C VAL A 173 42.00 -6.07 -24.61
N CYS A 174 41.81 -4.94 -25.29
CA CYS A 174 40.49 -4.30 -25.38
C CYS A 174 39.46 -5.22 -26.06
N PRO A 175 38.22 -5.32 -25.55
CA PRO A 175 37.15 -5.99 -26.27
C PRO A 175 36.88 -5.25 -27.59
N VAL A 176 36.98 -5.97 -28.71
CA VAL A 176 36.75 -5.40 -30.04
C VAL A 176 35.29 -4.92 -30.14
N PRO A 177 35.04 -3.63 -30.41
CA PRO A 177 33.69 -3.08 -30.44
C PRO A 177 32.89 -3.73 -31.58
N ARG A 178 31.74 -4.31 -31.24
CA ARG A 178 30.77 -4.83 -32.21
C ARG A 178 29.87 -3.71 -32.72
N ASN A 179 29.33 -3.89 -33.93
CA ASN A 179 28.34 -2.98 -34.45
C ASN A 179 27.02 -3.11 -33.67
N ALA A 180 26.68 -2.10 -32.87
CA ALA A 180 25.47 -2.04 -32.07
C ALA A 180 24.28 -1.35 -32.80
N SER A 181 24.41 -1.08 -34.11
CA SER A 181 23.33 -0.53 -34.92
C SER A 181 22.17 -1.51 -35.08
N PHE A 182 20.98 -0.97 -35.32
CA PHE A 182 19.78 -1.76 -35.61
C PHE A 182 20.00 -2.73 -36.78
N SER A 183 19.60 -3.98 -36.59
CA SER A 183 19.74 -5.08 -37.56
C SER A 183 18.38 -5.70 -37.89
N ARG A 184 18.31 -6.53 -38.95
CA ARG A 184 17.06 -7.21 -39.33
C ARG A 184 16.49 -8.10 -38.22
N ARG A 185 17.36 -8.69 -37.38
CA ARG A 185 16.96 -9.52 -36.22
C ARG A 185 16.30 -8.69 -35.11
N ASP A 186 16.61 -7.40 -35.04
CA ASP A 186 16.08 -6.49 -34.02
C ASP A 186 14.63 -6.09 -34.29
N ARG A 187 14.09 -6.36 -35.49
CA ARG A 187 12.68 -6.10 -35.80
C ARG A 187 11.73 -6.88 -34.91
N MET A 188 12.06 -8.14 -34.62
CA MET A 188 11.25 -8.96 -33.70
C MET A 188 11.32 -8.42 -32.27
N TRP A 189 12.51 -8.02 -31.81
CA TRP A 189 12.66 -7.39 -30.51
C TRP A 189 11.91 -6.07 -30.40
N LEU A 190 12.00 -5.21 -31.42
CA LEU A 190 11.26 -3.95 -31.47
C LEU A 190 9.75 -4.18 -31.43
N ALA A 191 9.24 -5.15 -32.19
CA ALA A 191 7.82 -5.51 -32.16
C ALA A 191 7.37 -5.97 -30.76
N ASN A 192 8.15 -6.82 -30.10
CA ASN A 192 7.86 -7.27 -28.73
C ASN A 192 7.92 -6.13 -27.71
N ILE A 193 8.87 -5.21 -27.85
CA ILE A 193 8.96 -4.02 -26.97
C ILE A 193 7.74 -3.12 -27.16
N ILE A 194 7.31 -2.88 -28.41
CA ILE A 194 6.10 -2.11 -28.70
C ILE A 194 4.87 -2.80 -28.11
N LEU A 195 4.74 -4.12 -28.25
CA LEU A 195 3.66 -4.89 -27.64
C LEU A 195 3.68 -4.75 -26.11
N ALA A 196 4.86 -4.87 -25.47
CA ALA A 196 5.00 -4.68 -24.03
C ALA A 196 4.59 -3.26 -23.59
N ILE A 197 4.97 -2.23 -24.34
CA ILE A 197 4.54 -0.85 -24.10
C ILE A 197 3.01 -0.77 -24.15
N VAL A 198 2.38 -1.30 -25.20
CA VAL A 198 0.91 -1.30 -25.32
C VAL A 198 0.26 -2.00 -24.13
N LEU A 199 0.72 -3.19 -23.78
CA LEU A 199 0.16 -3.95 -22.66
C LEU A 199 0.31 -3.22 -21.33
N ILE A 200 1.51 -2.71 -21.02
CA ILE A 200 1.78 -1.95 -19.78
C ILE A 200 0.93 -0.68 -19.76
N SER A 201 0.84 0.05 -20.87
CA SER A 201 0.00 1.24 -20.99
C SER A 201 -1.48 0.93 -20.82
N THR A 202 -1.98 -0.19 -21.33
CA THR A 202 -3.37 -0.62 -21.12
C THR A 202 -3.65 -0.95 -19.66
N VAL A 203 -2.74 -1.65 -18.97
CA VAL A 203 -2.86 -1.95 -17.54
C VAL A 203 -2.83 -0.67 -16.71
N LEU A 204 -1.86 0.21 -17.00
CA LEU A 204 -1.76 1.52 -16.36
C LEU A 204 -3.01 2.35 -16.57
N TRP A 205 -3.52 2.42 -17.80
CA TRP A 205 -4.74 3.16 -18.11
C TRP A 205 -5.96 2.61 -17.38
N ASN A 206 -6.14 1.28 -17.40
CA ASN A 206 -7.25 0.65 -16.68
C ASN A 206 -7.20 0.90 -15.18
N SER A 207 -6.02 1.14 -14.62
CA SER A 207 -5.86 1.48 -13.21
C SER A 207 -6.03 2.98 -12.95
N LEU A 208 -5.36 3.83 -13.74
CA LEU A 208 -5.35 5.28 -13.58
C LEU A 208 -6.66 5.97 -13.96
N LYS A 209 -7.47 5.39 -14.86
CA LYS A 209 -8.74 6.00 -15.30
C LYS A 209 -9.76 6.17 -14.16
N TYR A 210 -9.59 5.43 -13.06
CA TYR A 210 -10.40 5.55 -11.85
C TYR A 210 -9.71 6.37 -10.75
N GLU A 211 -8.50 6.89 -10.98
CA GLU A 211 -7.84 7.79 -10.03
C GLU A 211 -8.54 9.15 -10.03
N PRO A 212 -8.98 9.68 -8.87
CA PRO A 212 -9.75 10.93 -8.83
C PRO A 212 -9.03 12.14 -9.41
N VAL A 213 -7.71 12.19 -9.36
CA VAL A 213 -6.93 13.29 -9.97
C VAL A 213 -7.06 13.26 -11.49
N ILE A 214 -7.11 12.06 -12.08
CA ILE A 214 -7.30 11.87 -13.52
C ILE A 214 -8.77 12.13 -13.87
N VAL A 215 -9.71 11.61 -13.09
CA VAL A 215 -11.14 11.88 -13.28
C VAL A 215 -11.42 13.37 -13.21
N ASN A 216 -10.96 14.09 -12.18
CA ASN A 216 -11.15 15.53 -12.02
C ASN A 216 -10.47 16.36 -13.12
N ALA A 217 -9.39 15.86 -13.73
CA ALA A 217 -8.73 16.53 -14.84
C ALA A 217 -9.49 16.38 -16.17
N PHE A 218 -10.11 15.21 -16.42
CA PHE A 218 -10.89 14.95 -17.64
C PHE A 218 -12.38 15.30 -17.49
N TYR A 219 -12.89 15.33 -16.26
CA TYR A 219 -14.25 15.63 -15.86
C TYR A 219 -14.21 16.64 -14.69
N PRO A 220 -13.81 17.90 -14.94
CA PRO A 220 -13.77 18.92 -13.89
C PRO A 220 -15.13 19.05 -13.21
N PRO A 221 -15.19 19.24 -11.88
CA PRO A 221 -16.43 19.21 -11.09
C PRO A 221 -17.51 20.21 -11.52
N ALA A 222 -17.21 21.11 -12.46
CA ALA A 222 -18.15 22.06 -13.05
C ALA A 222 -19.23 21.45 -13.98
N GLN A 223 -19.32 20.13 -14.11
CA GLN A 223 -20.45 19.45 -14.77
C GLN A 223 -21.05 18.27 -13.99
N LEU A 224 -20.66 18.08 -12.72
CA LEU A 224 -21.52 17.35 -11.79
C LEU A 224 -22.57 18.34 -11.28
N GLY A 225 -23.57 18.60 -12.12
CA GLY A 225 -24.83 19.14 -11.62
C GLY A 225 -25.26 18.28 -10.43
N THR A 226 -25.79 18.90 -9.38
CA THR A 226 -26.32 18.26 -8.17
C THR A 226 -27.07 16.99 -8.53
N SER A 227 -26.37 15.85 -8.54
CA SER A 227 -26.94 14.60 -8.97
C SER A 227 -27.80 14.12 -7.81
N LYS A 228 -28.88 13.39 -8.10
CA LYS A 228 -29.66 12.67 -7.08
C LYS A 228 -28.74 11.94 -6.09
N TYR A 229 -27.61 11.43 -6.58
CA TYR A 229 -26.65 10.66 -5.82
C TYR A 229 -25.75 11.49 -4.89
N SER A 230 -25.46 12.77 -5.17
CA SER A 230 -24.67 13.59 -4.23
C SER A 230 -25.44 13.88 -2.95
N ALA A 231 -26.74 14.18 -3.06
CA ALA A 231 -27.61 14.37 -1.90
C ALA A 231 -27.84 13.06 -1.13
N LEU A 232 -27.97 11.93 -1.87
CA LEU A 232 -28.07 10.61 -1.26
C LEU A 232 -26.80 10.19 -0.52
N GLN A 233 -25.63 10.43 -1.12
CA GLN A 233 -24.34 10.15 -0.50
C GLN A 233 -24.20 10.91 0.81
N ALA A 234 -24.43 12.24 0.80
CA ALA A 234 -24.42 13.04 2.02
C ALA A 234 -25.40 12.51 3.09
N GLN A 235 -26.63 12.13 2.69
CA GLN A 235 -27.60 11.55 3.62
C GLN A 235 -27.14 10.21 4.23
N ILE A 236 -26.52 9.34 3.43
CA ILE A 236 -26.00 8.06 3.92
C ILE A 236 -24.75 8.28 4.79
N GLU A 237 -23.89 9.23 4.42
CA GLU A 237 -22.72 9.61 5.18
C GLU A 237 -23.09 10.13 6.57
N ASP A 238 -24.05 11.06 6.67
CA ASP A 238 -24.53 11.59 7.96
C ASP A 238 -25.08 10.48 8.86
N LYS A 239 -25.67 9.44 8.27
CA LYS A 239 -26.19 8.28 9.01
C LYS A 239 -25.09 7.32 9.46
N LEU A 240 -24.09 7.07 8.61
CA LEU A 240 -22.98 6.16 8.89
C LEU A 240 -21.96 6.76 9.85
N PHE A 241 -21.70 8.05 9.68
CA PHE A 241 -20.63 8.80 10.33
C PHE A 241 -21.17 10.11 10.95
N PRO A 242 -22.12 10.02 11.89
CA PRO A 242 -22.63 11.23 12.56
C PRO A 242 -21.49 12.00 13.24
N ASP A 243 -21.57 13.34 13.26
CA ASP A 243 -20.51 14.21 13.81
C ASP A 243 -20.10 13.86 15.25
N GLY A 244 -21.06 13.43 16.08
CA GLY A 244 -20.81 12.99 17.47
C GLY A 244 -20.29 11.56 17.60
N GLY A 245 -20.12 10.85 16.49
CA GLY A 245 -19.80 9.44 16.44
C GLY A 245 -20.97 8.53 16.85
N VAL A 246 -20.66 7.24 16.96
CA VAL A 246 -21.63 6.21 17.33
C VAL A 246 -21.28 5.64 18.70
N LYS A 247 -22.25 5.67 19.61
CA LYS A 247 -22.13 5.03 20.94
C LYS A 247 -22.34 3.53 20.79
N THR A 248 -21.36 2.75 21.20
CA THR A 248 -21.44 1.29 21.26
C THR A 248 -22.19 0.83 22.52
N GLN A 249 -22.39 -0.48 22.63
CA GLN A 249 -22.91 -1.12 23.85
C GLN A 249 -21.79 -1.72 24.70
N ILE A 250 -20.52 -1.48 24.35
CA ILE A 250 -19.36 -2.15 24.92
C ILE A 250 -18.61 -1.19 25.82
N ALA A 251 -18.43 -1.56 27.08
CA ALA A 251 -17.54 -0.88 28.01
C ALA A 251 -16.21 -1.63 28.13
N VAL A 252 -15.11 -0.94 28.41
CA VAL A 252 -13.79 -1.60 28.59
C VAL A 252 -13.52 -2.03 30.03
N GLY A 253 -14.28 -1.51 31.01
CA GLY A 253 -14.07 -1.79 32.42
C GLY A 253 -12.66 -1.39 32.87
N ASP A 254 -12.00 -2.25 33.63
CA ASP A 254 -10.59 -2.11 34.04
C ASP A 254 -9.61 -2.80 33.07
N THR A 255 -10.10 -3.40 31.99
CA THR A 255 -9.32 -4.25 31.08
C THR A 255 -8.10 -3.54 30.50
N VAL A 256 -8.27 -2.30 30.03
CA VAL A 256 -7.17 -1.51 29.44
C VAL A 256 -6.12 -1.14 30.50
N VAL A 257 -6.57 -0.75 31.70
CA VAL A 257 -5.67 -0.47 32.83
C VAL A 257 -4.88 -1.72 33.23
N ARG A 258 -5.52 -2.90 33.23
CA ARG A 258 -4.84 -4.18 33.47
C ARG A 258 -3.78 -4.47 32.41
N MET A 259 -4.04 -4.19 31.13
CA MET A 259 -3.04 -4.32 30.07
C MET A 259 -1.81 -3.42 30.28
N VAL A 260 -2.01 -2.20 30.77
CA VAL A 260 -0.92 -1.28 31.12
C VAL A 260 -0.10 -1.84 32.30
N ASN A 261 -0.78 -2.30 33.36
CA ASN A 261 -0.11 -2.86 34.54
C ASN A 261 0.72 -4.11 34.21
N LEU A 262 0.18 -4.98 33.34
CA LEU A 262 0.86 -6.18 32.85
C LEU A 262 1.98 -5.87 31.84
N GLY A 263 2.13 -4.61 31.42
CA GLY A 263 3.14 -4.17 30.47
C GLY A 263 2.88 -4.63 29.04
N ILE A 264 1.66 -5.07 28.73
CA ILE A 264 1.21 -5.35 27.35
C ILE A 264 1.16 -4.03 26.58
N ILE A 265 0.71 -2.97 27.25
CA ILE A 265 0.87 -1.57 26.85
C ILE A 265 1.91 -0.91 27.77
N ASP A 266 2.97 -0.37 27.20
CA ASP A 266 3.99 0.42 27.88
C ASP A 266 3.68 1.91 27.67
N LEU A 267 3.13 2.54 28.72
CA LEU A 267 2.66 3.92 28.65
C LEU A 267 3.79 4.93 28.32
N PRO A 268 5.00 4.83 28.91
CA PRO A 268 6.14 5.62 28.47
C PRO A 268 6.43 5.50 26.96
N LYS A 269 6.51 4.27 26.42
CA LYS A 269 6.73 4.07 24.98
C LYS A 269 5.62 4.67 24.13
N MET A 270 4.36 4.49 24.54
CA MET A 270 3.25 5.11 23.83
C MET A 270 3.35 6.64 23.83
N ARG A 271 3.68 7.27 24.96
CA ARG A 271 3.84 8.73 25.01
C ARG A 271 4.94 9.21 24.09
N GLU A 272 6.09 8.55 24.10
CA GLU A 272 7.22 8.85 23.21
C GLU A 272 6.82 8.71 21.74
N GLN A 273 6.14 7.62 21.36
CA GLN A 273 5.70 7.37 19.99
C GLN A 273 4.79 8.46 19.43
N TYR A 274 3.88 9.00 20.27
CA TYR A 274 2.84 9.93 19.82
C TYR A 274 3.15 11.40 20.15
N GLU A 275 4.25 11.71 20.82
CA GLU A 275 4.62 13.08 21.20
C GLU A 275 4.68 14.01 19.98
N ALA A 276 5.34 13.58 18.90
CA ALA A 276 5.46 14.34 17.66
C ALA A 276 4.11 14.51 16.90
N ARG A 277 3.07 13.76 17.27
CA ARG A 277 1.73 13.79 16.66
C ARG A 277 0.69 14.53 17.50
N GLY A 278 1.14 15.37 18.43
CA GLY A 278 0.26 16.11 19.35
C GLY A 278 -0.06 15.38 20.65
N GLY A 279 0.60 14.25 20.92
CA GLY A 279 0.43 13.46 22.14
C GLY A 279 -0.81 12.58 22.14
N ILE A 280 -0.99 11.85 23.25
CA ILE A 280 -2.17 11.00 23.47
C ILE A 280 -3.32 11.88 23.96
N PRO A 281 -4.49 11.90 23.28
CA PRO A 281 -5.66 12.66 23.73
C PRO A 281 -6.09 12.29 25.14
N GLN A 282 -6.64 13.24 25.89
CA GLN A 282 -7.02 13.03 27.28
C GLN A 282 -8.05 11.90 27.44
N GLU A 283 -9.00 11.78 26.53
CA GLU A 283 -10.00 10.69 26.53
C GLU A 283 -9.33 9.30 26.45
N ILE A 284 -8.26 9.16 25.68
CA ILE A 284 -7.53 7.90 25.52
C ILE A 284 -6.63 7.67 26.74
N MET A 285 -5.98 8.73 27.24
CA MET A 285 -5.23 8.68 28.49
C MET A 285 -6.09 8.23 29.67
N ASP A 286 -7.35 8.63 29.71
CA ASP A 286 -8.30 8.22 30.74
C ASP A 286 -8.56 6.71 30.67
N LEU A 287 -8.80 6.15 29.47
CA LEU A 287 -8.94 4.70 29.28
C LEU A 287 -7.69 3.91 29.67
N LEU A 288 -6.50 4.50 29.48
CA LEU A 288 -5.22 3.87 29.83
C LEU A 288 -4.91 3.90 31.34
N THR A 289 -5.53 4.80 32.11
CA THR A 289 -5.15 5.07 33.51
C THR A 289 -6.28 4.84 34.50
N ARG A 290 -7.54 4.80 34.07
CA ARG A 290 -8.71 4.66 34.94
C ARG A 290 -9.71 3.66 34.35
N PRO A 291 -10.30 2.78 35.18
CA PRO A 291 -11.40 1.94 34.74
C PRO A 291 -12.58 2.79 34.23
N SER A 292 -13.25 2.32 33.19
CA SER A 292 -14.44 2.96 32.64
C SER A 292 -15.55 1.96 32.35
N THR A 293 -16.69 2.16 33.00
CA THR A 293 -17.94 1.43 32.72
C THR A 293 -18.78 2.11 31.65
N GLU A 294 -18.36 3.28 31.17
CA GLU A 294 -19.06 3.97 30.09
C GLU A 294 -18.84 3.23 28.76
N PRO A 295 -19.90 3.05 27.95
CA PRO A 295 -19.74 2.49 26.63
C PRO A 295 -18.85 3.33 25.73
N LEU A 296 -18.04 2.66 24.91
CA LEU A 296 -17.15 3.33 23.95
C LEU A 296 -17.96 4.13 22.93
N VAL A 297 -17.47 5.32 22.59
CA VAL A 297 -17.98 6.15 21.50
C VAL A 297 -16.93 6.12 20.39
N ILE A 298 -17.33 5.70 19.19
CA ILE A 298 -16.45 5.63 18.01
C ILE A 298 -16.70 6.88 17.17
N THR A 299 -15.65 7.64 16.91
CA THR A 299 -15.68 8.86 16.10
C THR A 299 -14.63 8.77 15.00
N ALA A 300 -14.74 9.64 13.98
CA ALA A 300 -13.71 9.76 12.95
C ALA A 300 -12.33 10.17 13.54
N GLN A 301 -12.34 10.92 14.65
CA GLN A 301 -11.15 11.45 15.30
C GLN A 301 -10.47 10.40 16.20
N ASN A 302 -11.23 9.51 16.84
CA ASN A 302 -10.69 8.58 17.82
C ASN A 302 -10.53 7.14 17.33
N GLN A 303 -11.06 6.79 16.14
CA GLN A 303 -11.04 5.40 15.66
C GLN A 303 -9.62 4.79 15.62
N GLN A 304 -8.58 5.57 15.27
CA GLN A 304 -7.18 5.11 15.30
C GLN A 304 -6.73 4.73 16.70
N TRP A 305 -7.12 5.53 17.68
CA TRP A 305 -6.80 5.27 19.08
C TRP A 305 -7.56 4.06 19.61
N LEU A 306 -8.83 3.90 19.25
CA LEU A 306 -9.62 2.73 19.63
C LEU A 306 -9.01 1.44 19.08
N VAL A 307 -8.56 1.42 17.81
CA VAL A 307 -7.80 0.28 17.28
C VAL A 307 -6.53 0.05 18.09
N THR A 308 -5.77 1.12 18.38
CA THR A 308 -4.49 1.02 19.09
C THR A 308 -4.64 0.45 20.50
N ILE A 309 -5.67 0.83 21.24
CA ILE A 309 -5.90 0.34 22.62
C ILE A 309 -6.60 -1.02 22.67
N LEU A 310 -7.43 -1.37 21.68
CA LEU A 310 -8.17 -2.64 21.63
C LEU A 310 -7.38 -3.75 20.92
N TRP A 311 -6.44 -3.40 20.04
CA TRP A 311 -5.53 -4.36 19.43
C TRP A 311 -4.83 -5.26 20.46
N PRO A 312 -4.08 -4.73 21.46
CA PRO A 312 -3.41 -5.56 22.44
C PRO A 312 -4.38 -6.42 23.26
N LEU A 313 -5.66 -6.03 23.37
CA LEU A 313 -6.66 -6.84 24.03
C LEU A 313 -6.92 -8.14 23.28
N GLY A 314 -7.25 -8.10 21.99
CA GLY A 314 -7.42 -9.33 21.22
C GLY A 314 -6.15 -10.17 21.12
N LEU A 315 -4.99 -9.50 21.03
CA LEU A 315 -3.68 -10.16 20.95
C LEU A 315 -3.39 -10.95 22.23
N ALA A 316 -3.54 -10.30 23.39
CA ALA A 316 -3.04 -10.82 24.65
C ALA A 316 -4.05 -11.60 25.47
N ASN A 317 -5.36 -11.38 25.24
CA ASN A 317 -6.41 -12.09 25.96
C ASN A 317 -6.34 -13.59 25.66
N ARG A 318 -6.33 -14.40 26.72
CA ARG A 318 -6.35 -15.85 26.61
C ARG A 318 -7.76 -16.31 26.27
N LEU A 319 -7.88 -16.91 25.09
CA LEU A 319 -9.03 -17.67 24.63
C LEU A 319 -8.51 -19.04 24.18
N ASP A 320 -9.02 -20.14 24.72
CA ASP A 320 -8.59 -21.47 24.33
C ASP A 320 -8.84 -21.75 22.84
N ILE A 321 -9.90 -21.16 22.27
CA ILE A 321 -10.17 -21.19 20.81
C ILE A 321 -9.01 -20.64 19.96
N ASN A 322 -8.15 -19.74 20.48
CA ASN A 322 -7.04 -19.18 19.70
C ASN A 322 -5.96 -20.22 19.37
N ARG A 323 -5.94 -21.37 20.06
CA ARG A 323 -5.03 -22.48 19.73
C ARG A 323 -5.31 -23.07 18.34
N ASP A 324 -6.56 -22.97 17.88
CA ASP A 324 -7.01 -23.43 16.56
C ASP A 324 -6.92 -22.33 15.49
N SER A 325 -6.62 -21.10 15.88
CA SER A 325 -6.50 -19.99 14.94
C SER A 325 -5.26 -20.17 14.04
N PRO A 326 -5.33 -19.86 12.73
CA PRO A 326 -4.18 -19.98 11.83
C PRO A 326 -2.96 -19.13 12.25
N ILE A 327 -3.15 -18.17 13.15
CA ILE A 327 -2.07 -17.36 13.72
C ILE A 327 -1.14 -18.16 14.65
N ALA A 328 -1.65 -19.22 15.29
CA ALA A 328 -0.98 -20.03 16.31
C ALA A 328 0.07 -21.01 15.72
N GLY A 329 0.89 -20.53 14.79
CA GLY A 329 1.88 -21.33 14.06
C GLY A 329 3.29 -20.75 14.07
N LYS A 330 4.17 -21.30 13.22
CA LYS A 330 5.59 -20.90 13.11
C LYS A 330 5.79 -19.40 12.77
N LYS A 331 4.77 -18.75 12.22
CA LYS A 331 4.79 -17.33 11.84
C LYS A 331 4.25 -16.40 12.93
N LEU A 332 3.94 -16.92 14.12
CA LEU A 332 3.29 -16.17 15.19
C LEU A 332 3.92 -14.80 15.44
N PHE A 333 5.24 -14.66 15.39
CA PHE A 333 5.97 -13.41 15.66
C PHE A 333 6.06 -12.43 14.48
N ASN A 334 5.48 -12.78 13.32
CA ASN A 334 5.68 -12.06 12.06
C ASN A 334 4.38 -11.47 11.47
N PHE A 335 3.24 -11.65 12.13
CA PHE A 335 1.98 -11.05 11.68
C PHE A 335 1.92 -9.57 12.09
N ALA A 336 1.11 -8.80 11.37
CA ALA A 336 0.95 -7.38 11.68
C ALA A 336 0.38 -7.18 13.10
N SER A 337 -0.50 -8.07 13.57
CA SER A 337 -1.05 -8.05 14.93
C SER A 337 -0.08 -8.46 16.04
N THR A 338 1.04 -9.09 15.71
CA THR A 338 1.98 -9.63 16.70
C THR A 338 3.32 -8.93 16.57
N GLY A 339 4.04 -9.17 15.48
CA GLY A 339 5.32 -8.52 15.19
C GLY A 339 5.21 -7.01 15.03
N GLY A 340 4.05 -6.50 14.60
CA GLY A 340 3.79 -5.06 14.52
C GLY A 340 3.54 -4.39 15.87
N TRP A 341 3.25 -5.15 16.93
CA TRP A 341 3.03 -4.57 18.26
C TRP A 341 4.37 -4.42 18.99
N THR A 342 4.84 -3.18 19.05
CA THR A 342 6.13 -2.79 19.67
C THR A 342 5.95 -1.88 20.89
N LEU A 343 4.70 -1.50 21.18
CA LEU A 343 4.32 -0.59 22.27
C LEU A 343 4.14 -1.31 23.62
N GLY A 344 4.50 -2.59 23.73
CA GLY A 344 4.61 -3.30 25.01
C GLY A 344 6.03 -3.26 25.58
N ARG A 345 6.21 -3.79 26.81
CA ARG A 345 7.55 -3.96 27.42
C ARG A 345 8.42 -4.94 26.64
N GLU A 346 7.82 -6.02 26.14
CA GLU A 346 8.47 -6.99 25.27
C GLU A 346 8.80 -6.35 23.91
N LYS A 347 9.85 -6.84 23.27
CA LYS A 347 10.31 -6.29 21.97
C LYS A 347 9.38 -6.64 20.80
N ASN A 348 8.56 -7.68 20.95
CA ASN A 348 7.67 -8.18 19.92
C ASN A 348 6.37 -8.69 20.56
N GLY A 349 5.23 -8.26 20.03
CA GLY A 349 3.92 -8.57 20.58
C GLY A 349 3.53 -10.05 20.54
N GLY A 350 4.20 -10.87 19.73
CA GLY A 350 4.05 -12.33 19.77
C GLY A 350 4.33 -12.93 21.16
N ALA A 351 5.10 -12.25 22.01
CA ALA A 351 5.35 -12.66 23.39
C ALA A 351 4.12 -12.53 24.32
N TYR A 352 3.12 -11.74 23.91
CA TYR A 352 1.86 -11.57 24.64
C TYR A 352 0.75 -12.48 24.14
N PHE A 353 0.92 -13.09 22.95
CA PHE A 353 -0.17 -13.79 22.28
C PHE A 353 -0.84 -14.83 23.18
N ASN A 354 -2.16 -14.69 23.33
CA ASN A 354 -3.04 -15.64 24.00
C ASN A 354 -2.61 -16.04 25.43
N LYS A 355 -2.14 -15.10 26.25
CA LYS A 355 -1.43 -15.40 27.50
C LYS A 355 -2.15 -14.98 28.77
N TYR A 356 -2.94 -13.91 28.74
CA TYR A 356 -3.47 -13.27 29.95
C TYR A 356 -4.99 -13.37 30.02
N ASP A 357 -5.54 -13.69 31.19
CA ASP A 357 -6.98 -13.70 31.43
C ASP A 357 -7.54 -12.27 31.58
N LEU A 358 -7.53 -11.50 30.51
CA LEU A 358 -7.99 -10.12 30.50
C LEU A 358 -9.52 -10.05 30.55
N VAL A 359 -10.18 -10.86 29.73
CA VAL A 359 -11.63 -11.01 29.66
C VAL A 359 -11.94 -12.51 29.83
N PRO A 360 -12.16 -12.98 31.08
CA PRO A 360 -12.48 -14.37 31.34
C PRO A 360 -13.82 -14.75 30.73
N LEU A 361 -13.86 -15.87 30.01
CA LEU A 361 -15.06 -16.40 29.35
C LEU A 361 -15.26 -17.87 29.72
N SER A 362 -16.51 -18.34 29.75
CA SER A 362 -16.83 -19.77 29.79
C SER A 362 -16.54 -20.43 28.44
N GLU A 363 -16.50 -21.76 28.39
CA GLU A 363 -16.33 -22.51 27.14
C GLU A 363 -17.44 -22.17 26.13
N GLU A 364 -18.69 -22.05 26.58
CA GLU A 364 -19.82 -21.67 25.72
C GLU A 364 -19.66 -20.24 25.17
N GLN A 365 -19.18 -19.32 26.01
CA GLN A 365 -18.89 -17.96 25.58
C GLN A 365 -17.74 -17.91 24.57
N GLU A 366 -16.68 -18.70 24.75
CA GLU A 366 -15.59 -18.78 23.77
C GLU A 366 -16.06 -19.33 22.43
N GLN A 367 -16.89 -20.38 22.40
CA GLN A 367 -17.44 -20.89 21.13
C GLN A 367 -18.31 -19.84 20.44
N ARG A 368 -19.04 -19.03 21.21
CA ARG A 368 -19.80 -17.90 20.68
C ARG A 368 -18.90 -16.82 20.09
N VAL A 369 -17.79 -16.46 20.78
CA VAL A 369 -16.76 -15.56 20.23
C VAL A 369 -16.21 -16.11 18.92
N ARG A 370 -15.87 -17.40 18.86
CA ARG A 370 -15.37 -18.06 17.65
C ARG A 370 -16.36 -17.94 16.49
N ALA A 371 -17.62 -18.30 16.70
CA ALA A 371 -18.63 -18.28 15.65
C ALA A 371 -18.83 -16.86 15.06
N ILE A 372 -18.83 -15.83 15.91
CA ILE A 372 -18.93 -14.43 15.47
C ILE A 372 -17.66 -14.01 14.72
N ALA A 373 -16.48 -14.31 15.27
CA ALA A 373 -15.20 -13.92 14.68
C ALA A 373 -14.90 -14.63 13.35
N GLU A 374 -15.33 -15.88 13.18
CA GLU A 374 -15.22 -16.61 11.90
C GLU A 374 -16.17 -16.05 10.83
N SER A 375 -17.30 -15.48 11.25
CA SER A 375 -18.31 -14.88 10.36
C SER A 375 -18.02 -13.41 10.00
N THR A 376 -17.01 -12.79 10.61
CA THR A 376 -16.72 -11.36 10.47
C THR A 376 -15.48 -11.13 9.63
N PHE A 377 -15.59 -10.25 8.64
CA PHE A 377 -14.54 -9.86 7.70
C PHE A 377 -14.39 -8.34 7.64
N ARG A 378 -13.37 -7.88 6.90
CA ARG A 378 -13.03 -6.47 6.73
C ARG A 378 -12.40 -6.24 5.34
N PRO A 379 -12.70 -5.12 4.64
CA PRO A 379 -12.52 -4.97 3.19
C PRO A 379 -11.06 -4.71 2.78
N CYS A 380 -10.10 -5.32 3.47
CA CYS A 380 -8.66 -5.25 3.18
C CYS A 380 -8.04 -6.62 2.82
N CYS A 381 -8.60 -7.74 3.32
CA CYS A 381 -8.04 -9.07 3.06
C CYS A 381 -9.14 -10.16 3.06
N GLY A 382 -8.75 -11.41 2.76
CA GLY A 382 -9.66 -12.56 2.74
C GLY A 382 -9.82 -13.27 4.08
N ASN A 383 -9.17 -12.80 5.14
CA ASN A 383 -9.11 -13.48 6.44
C ASN A 383 -10.21 -12.99 7.37
N SER A 384 -10.85 -13.92 8.09
CA SER A 384 -11.84 -13.56 9.11
C SER A 384 -11.18 -12.94 10.34
N THR A 385 -11.98 -12.34 11.21
CA THR A 385 -11.53 -11.80 12.49
C THR A 385 -10.90 -12.89 13.37
N PHE A 386 -11.31 -14.17 13.24
CA PHE A 386 -10.73 -15.28 14.00
C PHE A 386 -9.23 -15.50 13.73
N PHE A 387 -8.73 -15.16 12.53
CA PHE A 387 -7.30 -15.25 12.24
C PHE A 387 -6.50 -14.16 12.99
N GLN A 388 -7.08 -12.97 13.21
CA GLN A 388 -6.39 -11.88 13.94
C GLN A 388 -5.00 -11.53 13.37
N ASP A 389 -4.80 -11.66 12.07
CA ASP A 389 -3.50 -11.49 11.39
C ASP A 389 -3.05 -10.02 11.29
N CYS A 390 -3.96 -9.06 11.50
CA CYS A 390 -3.65 -7.64 11.57
C CYS A 390 -4.18 -6.98 12.86
N ASN A 391 -3.64 -5.80 13.17
CA ASN A 391 -4.03 -4.96 14.30
C ASN A 391 -5.55 -4.76 14.41
N HIS A 392 -6.22 -4.40 13.32
CA HIS A 392 -7.67 -4.20 13.30
C HIS A 392 -8.43 -5.52 13.57
N GLY A 393 -8.00 -6.64 12.97
CA GLY A 393 -8.62 -7.94 13.24
C GLY A 393 -8.48 -8.36 14.70
N SER A 394 -7.30 -8.13 15.28
CA SER A 394 -7.06 -8.32 16.71
C SER A 394 -7.94 -7.39 17.57
N ALA A 395 -8.06 -6.11 17.22
CA ALA A 395 -8.93 -5.18 17.94
C ALA A 395 -10.41 -5.61 17.89
N ALA A 396 -10.89 -6.04 16.72
CA ALA A 396 -12.24 -6.57 16.56
C ALA A 396 -12.46 -7.84 17.40
N MET A 397 -11.46 -8.72 17.54
CA MET A 397 -11.54 -9.86 18.47
C MET A 397 -11.74 -9.40 19.92
N GLY A 398 -11.03 -8.35 20.35
CA GLY A 398 -11.22 -7.75 21.67
C GLY A 398 -12.64 -7.21 21.90
N ILE A 399 -13.22 -6.54 20.89
CA ILE A 399 -14.61 -6.06 20.89
C ILE A 399 -15.59 -7.22 21.05
N ILE A 400 -15.42 -8.30 20.26
CA ILE A 400 -16.28 -9.48 20.32
C ILE A 400 -16.20 -10.14 21.70
N ALA A 401 -14.99 -10.34 22.24
CA ALA A 401 -14.78 -10.93 23.56
C ALA A 401 -15.43 -10.10 24.68
N LEU A 402 -15.26 -8.77 24.65
CA LEU A 402 -15.91 -7.86 25.61
C LEU A 402 -17.44 -7.96 25.50
N GLY A 403 -17.99 -7.89 24.30
CA GLY A 403 -19.44 -7.97 24.08
C GLY A 403 -20.05 -9.28 24.58
N VAL A 404 -19.40 -10.41 24.32
CA VAL A 404 -19.84 -11.72 24.84
C VAL A 404 -19.75 -11.77 26.37
N SER A 405 -18.65 -11.25 26.95
CA SER A 405 -18.48 -11.21 28.42
C SER A 405 -19.54 -10.37 29.12
N GLN A 406 -20.03 -9.32 28.45
CA GLN A 406 -21.04 -8.39 28.95
C GLN A 406 -22.48 -8.88 28.68
N GLY A 407 -22.65 -10.06 28.10
CA GLY A 407 -23.96 -10.65 27.85
C GLY A 407 -24.74 -10.02 26.69
N LEU A 408 -24.09 -9.28 25.80
CA LEU A 408 -24.73 -8.73 24.60
C LEU A 408 -25.23 -9.86 23.69
N THR A 409 -26.25 -9.58 22.87
CA THR A 409 -26.75 -10.52 21.83
C THR A 409 -25.79 -10.60 20.63
N ASP A 410 -25.88 -11.65 19.80
CA ASP A 410 -25.01 -11.79 18.62
C ASP A 410 -25.21 -10.62 17.66
N GLU A 411 -26.46 -10.21 17.47
CA GLU A 411 -26.84 -9.08 16.62
C GLU A 411 -26.21 -7.78 17.12
N ASP A 412 -26.24 -7.52 18.43
CA ASP A 412 -25.59 -6.34 19.02
C ASP A 412 -24.08 -6.37 18.85
N ILE A 413 -23.45 -7.55 18.99
CA ILE A 413 -22.00 -7.69 18.78
C ILE A 413 -21.67 -7.43 17.30
N PHE A 414 -22.39 -8.03 16.35
CA PHE A 414 -22.20 -7.75 14.93
C PHE A 414 -22.41 -6.26 14.62
N ARG A 415 -23.42 -5.61 15.22
CA ARG A 415 -23.66 -4.17 15.04
C ARG A 415 -22.51 -3.32 15.58
N ASN A 416 -21.97 -3.64 16.76
CA ASN A 416 -20.82 -2.94 17.33
C ASN A 416 -19.55 -3.11 16.46
N VAL A 417 -19.31 -4.32 15.95
CA VAL A 417 -18.20 -4.59 15.03
C VAL A 417 -18.42 -3.88 13.68
N LEU A 418 -19.65 -3.80 13.20
CA LEU A 418 -19.99 -3.05 12.00
C LEU A 418 -19.70 -1.56 12.16
N TYR A 419 -20.03 -0.96 13.31
CA TYR A 419 -19.65 0.43 13.60
C TYR A 419 -18.14 0.59 13.61
N PHE A 420 -17.43 -0.26 14.33
CA PHE A 420 -15.96 -0.23 14.38
C PHE A 420 -15.31 -0.32 12.99
N ASN A 421 -15.74 -1.27 12.17
CA ASN A 421 -15.24 -1.43 10.82
C ASN A 421 -15.64 -0.26 9.91
N SER A 422 -16.85 0.28 10.07
CA SER A 422 -17.34 1.38 9.23
C SER A 422 -16.50 2.63 9.42
N PHE A 423 -16.15 3.01 10.66
CA PHE A 423 -15.28 4.17 10.88
C PHE A 423 -13.85 3.94 10.39
N TRP A 424 -13.31 2.72 10.52
CA TRP A 424 -11.96 2.41 10.03
C TRP A 424 -11.87 2.36 8.50
N PHE A 425 -12.86 1.76 7.83
CA PHE A 425 -12.95 1.59 6.38
C PHE A 425 -14.09 2.43 5.79
N SER A 426 -14.15 3.71 6.16
CA SER A 426 -15.23 4.68 5.85
C SER A 426 -15.70 4.61 4.40
N GLN A 427 -14.78 4.67 3.44
CA GLN A 427 -15.09 4.62 2.03
C GLN A 427 -15.77 3.29 1.62
N SER A 428 -15.25 2.15 2.08
CA SER A 428 -15.80 0.84 1.72
C SER A 428 -17.20 0.62 2.28
N TYR A 429 -17.47 1.08 3.50
CA TYR A 429 -18.79 0.93 4.12
C TYR A 429 -19.80 1.95 3.58
N LEU A 430 -19.36 3.16 3.20
CA LEU A 430 -20.20 4.08 2.43
C LEU A 430 -20.61 3.48 1.08
N GLU A 431 -19.65 2.91 0.34
CA GLU A 431 -19.93 2.24 -0.93
C GLU A 431 -20.86 1.03 -0.75
N THR A 432 -20.69 0.29 0.35
CA THR A 432 -21.57 -0.83 0.70
C THR A 432 -22.98 -0.36 1.02
N ALA A 433 -23.14 0.76 1.75
CA ALA A 433 -24.46 1.33 2.03
C ALA A 433 -25.14 1.83 0.75
N LEU A 434 -24.41 2.47 -0.16
CA LEU A 434 -24.91 2.89 -1.47
C LEU A 434 -25.35 1.69 -2.32
N TYR A 435 -24.58 0.60 -2.30
CA TYR A 435 -24.94 -0.65 -2.95
C TYR A 435 -26.28 -1.20 -2.43
N PHE A 436 -26.45 -1.31 -1.10
CA PHE A 436 -27.69 -1.81 -0.54
C PHE A 436 -28.87 -0.88 -0.87
N LYS A 437 -28.65 0.44 -0.80
CA LYS A 437 -29.70 1.42 -1.07
C LYS A 437 -30.16 1.42 -2.53
N GLU A 438 -29.24 1.58 -3.49
CA GLU A 438 -29.60 1.82 -4.88
C GLU A 438 -29.66 0.55 -5.73
N ILE A 439 -28.90 -0.50 -5.37
CA ILE A 439 -28.84 -1.75 -6.15
C ILE A 439 -29.72 -2.84 -5.52
N LYS A 440 -29.83 -2.89 -4.18
CA LYS A 440 -30.69 -3.86 -3.48
C LYS A 440 -32.03 -3.30 -3.02
N GLY A 441 -32.21 -1.98 -3.03
CA GLY A 441 -33.44 -1.35 -2.55
C GLY A 441 -33.66 -1.53 -1.04
N GLN A 442 -32.59 -1.69 -0.25
CA GLN A 442 -32.64 -1.88 1.20
C GLN A 442 -32.00 -0.70 1.92
N ASP A 443 -32.68 -0.17 2.93
CA ASP A 443 -32.11 0.85 3.81
C ASP A 443 -31.04 0.24 4.73
N TRP A 444 -29.96 0.98 4.97
CA TRP A 444 -28.79 0.50 5.71
C TRP A 444 -29.16 -0.11 7.07
N GLU A 445 -30.06 0.54 7.80
CA GLU A 445 -30.49 0.12 9.14
C GLU A 445 -31.31 -1.18 9.13
N SER A 446 -31.84 -1.59 7.98
CA SER A 446 -32.64 -2.81 7.80
C SER A 446 -31.82 -4.03 7.36
N VAL A 447 -30.58 -3.82 6.94
CA VAL A 447 -29.69 -4.91 6.49
C VAL A 447 -29.08 -5.60 7.70
N ASP A 448 -29.10 -6.93 7.71
CA ASP A 448 -28.48 -7.73 8.76
C ASP A 448 -26.97 -7.41 8.89
N PRO A 449 -26.49 -6.92 10.07
CA PRO A 449 -25.08 -6.64 10.29
C PRO A 449 -24.16 -7.84 10.02
N LYS A 450 -24.61 -9.07 10.31
CA LYS A 450 -23.85 -10.29 10.02
C LYS A 450 -23.67 -10.49 8.51
N MET A 451 -24.69 -10.18 7.72
CA MET A 451 -24.61 -10.23 6.25
C MET A 451 -23.59 -9.20 5.74
N ILE A 452 -23.66 -7.96 6.21
CA ILE A 452 -22.71 -6.90 5.81
C ILE A 452 -21.27 -7.32 6.14
N LEU A 453 -21.04 -7.84 7.34
CA LEU A 453 -19.73 -8.27 7.82
C LEU A 453 -19.23 -9.59 7.20
N SER A 454 -20.05 -10.30 6.44
CA SER A 454 -19.69 -11.60 5.86
C SER A 454 -18.56 -11.51 4.84
N SER A 455 -18.02 -12.68 4.43
CA SER A 455 -17.00 -12.73 3.38
C SER A 455 -17.46 -12.10 2.07
N ASP A 456 -18.75 -12.19 1.75
CA ASP A 456 -19.28 -11.74 0.47
C ASP A 456 -19.32 -10.22 0.34
N TYR A 457 -19.51 -9.52 1.46
CA TYR A 457 -19.68 -8.07 1.48
C TYR A 457 -18.53 -7.33 2.16
N SER A 458 -17.74 -8.00 3.00
CA SER A 458 -16.66 -7.38 3.75
C SER A 458 -15.31 -8.06 3.59
N SER A 459 -15.13 -9.20 2.91
CA SER A 459 -13.76 -9.63 2.59
C SER A 459 -13.20 -8.78 1.43
N GLY A 460 -11.88 -8.57 1.37
CA GLY A 460 -11.28 -7.75 0.30
C GLY A 460 -11.65 -8.23 -1.11
N GLY A 461 -11.70 -9.55 -1.33
CA GLY A 461 -12.13 -10.12 -2.63
C GLY A 461 -13.65 -10.10 -2.83
N GLY A 462 -14.42 -10.43 -1.79
CA GLY A 462 -15.88 -10.44 -1.84
C GLY A 462 -16.46 -9.05 -2.04
N TRP A 463 -16.06 -8.08 -1.21
CA TRP A 463 -16.45 -6.67 -1.35
C TRP A 463 -16.11 -6.13 -2.73
N ALA A 464 -14.87 -6.34 -3.21
CA ALA A 464 -14.46 -5.85 -4.52
C ALA A 464 -15.33 -6.41 -5.65
N LYS A 465 -15.69 -7.69 -5.58
CA LYS A 465 -16.49 -8.38 -6.59
C LYS A 465 -17.98 -8.02 -6.52
N ASN A 466 -18.56 -8.03 -5.31
CA ASN A 466 -20.01 -8.01 -5.11
C ASN A 466 -20.56 -6.60 -4.86
N VAL A 467 -19.73 -5.69 -4.32
CA VAL A 467 -20.10 -4.31 -3.99
C VAL A 467 -19.45 -3.36 -4.99
N HIS A 468 -18.12 -3.27 -4.96
CA HIS A 468 -17.39 -2.26 -5.73
C HIS A 468 -17.62 -2.38 -7.23
N ALA A 469 -17.56 -3.60 -7.77
CA ALA A 469 -17.78 -3.82 -9.20
C ALA A 469 -19.19 -3.44 -9.66
N GLU A 470 -20.19 -3.54 -8.79
CA GLU A 470 -21.58 -3.18 -9.10
C GLU A 470 -21.80 -1.67 -8.98
N VAL A 471 -21.28 -1.03 -7.94
CA VAL A 471 -21.36 0.44 -7.78
C VAL A 471 -20.60 1.14 -8.90
N ALA A 472 -19.42 0.65 -9.28
CA ALA A 472 -18.60 1.21 -10.35
C ALA A 472 -19.25 1.17 -11.75
N LYS A 473 -20.34 0.40 -11.96
CA LYS A 473 -21.13 0.43 -13.20
C LYS A 473 -22.00 1.68 -13.31
N ILE A 474 -22.22 2.40 -12.21
CA ILE A 474 -23.00 3.63 -12.11
C ILE A 474 -22.03 4.75 -11.71
N PRO A 475 -21.38 5.44 -12.66
CA PRO A 475 -20.31 6.40 -12.35
C PRO A 475 -20.72 7.51 -11.37
N GLU A 476 -21.99 7.91 -11.39
CA GLU A 476 -22.55 8.93 -10.50
C GLU A 476 -22.76 8.45 -9.05
N LEU A 477 -22.76 7.14 -8.81
CA LEU A 477 -22.96 6.53 -7.49
C LEU A 477 -21.64 6.33 -6.74
N ALA A 478 -20.50 6.34 -7.43
CA ALA A 478 -19.20 6.20 -6.79
C ALA A 478 -18.99 7.33 -5.77
N PRO A 479 -18.72 7.03 -4.50
CA PRO A 479 -18.61 8.05 -3.46
C PRO A 479 -17.41 8.99 -3.70
N MET A 480 -17.60 10.27 -3.37
CA MET A 480 -16.47 11.18 -3.18
C MET A 480 -15.61 10.67 -2.01
N LYS A 481 -14.28 10.85 -2.10
CA LYS A 481 -13.33 10.20 -1.18
C LYS A 481 -13.53 10.64 0.28
N HIS A 482 -13.62 9.66 1.18
CA HIS A 482 -13.40 9.83 2.62
C HIS A 482 -12.08 9.20 3.04
N GLY A 483 -11.35 9.89 3.92
CA GLY A 483 -10.07 9.42 4.43
C GLY A 483 -10.19 8.04 5.08
N GLY A 484 -9.35 7.10 4.64
CA GLY A 484 -9.16 5.81 5.30
C GLY A 484 -7.98 5.87 6.27
N SER A 485 -8.03 5.10 7.34
CA SER A 485 -6.96 5.07 8.35
C SER A 485 -5.90 4.01 8.07
N GLY A 486 -4.64 4.36 8.35
CA GLY A 486 -3.48 3.52 8.09
C GLY A 486 -3.20 2.51 9.20
N CYS A 487 -2.63 1.35 8.84
CA CYS A 487 -2.38 0.26 9.80
C CYS A 487 -1.13 0.45 10.70
N GLY A 488 -0.44 1.60 10.61
CA GLY A 488 0.75 1.88 11.40
C GLY A 488 0.44 2.46 12.78
N VAL A 489 1.14 1.98 13.80
CA VAL A 489 1.24 2.66 15.12
C VAL A 489 2.56 3.39 15.23
#